data_AF-A0A3D5VFN3-F1
#
_entry.id   AF-A0A3D5VFN3-F1
#
_cell.length_a   1.000
_cell.length_b   1.000
_cell.length_c   1.000
_cell.angle_alpha   90.00
_cell.angle_beta   90.00
_cell.angle_gamma   90.00
#
_symmetry.space_group_name_H-M   'P 1'
#
loop_
_entity.id
_entity.type
_entity.pdbx_description
1 polymer ?
#
loop_
_entity_poly.entity_id
_entity_poly.type
_entity_poly.pdbx_seq_one_letter_code
_entity_poly.pdbx_strand_id
1 'polypeptide(L)' 'RTQRLVNGQPAKATEPTIMVGASESYEARCRRCHEVPR' A
#
# COMPACT_ATOMS: atom_id res chain seq x y z
N ARG A 1 -2.24 -11.50 -2.02
CA ARG A 1 -1.85 -10.23 -2.67
C ARG A 1 -1.11 -9.41 -1.63
N THR A 2 -0.06 -8.71 -2.02
CA THR A 2 0.70 -7.89 -1.08
C THR A 2 0.06 -6.52 -1.03
N GLN A 3 -0.40 -6.12 0.15
CA GLN A 3 -0.91 -4.77 0.39
C GLN A 3 0.28 -3.88 0.75
N ARG A 4 0.43 -2.76 0.04
CA ARG A 4 1.35 -1.69 0.43
C ARG A 4 0.58 -0.71 1.30
N LEU A 5 1.15 -0.38 2.45
CA LEU A 5 0.67 0.66 3.34
C LEU A 5 1.70 1.78 3.38
N VAL A 6 1.26 3.03 3.25
CA VAL A 6 2.08 4.23 3.40
C VAL A 6 1.45 5.06 4.51
N ASN A 7 2.20 5.35 5.57
CA ASN A 7 1.69 6.04 6.77
C ASN A 7 0.44 5.38 7.38
N GLY A 8 0.38 4.04 7.33
CA GLY A 8 -0.72 3.24 7.86
C GLY A 8 -1.96 3.17 6.97
N GLN A 9 -1.96 3.78 5.78
CA GLN A 9 -3.07 3.75 4.83
C GLN A 9 -2.71 2.94 3.58
N PRO A 10 -3.68 2.26 2.94
CA PRO A 10 -3.48 1.62 1.64
C PRO A 10 -2.89 2.59 0.60
N ALA A 11 -1.75 2.23 0.03
CA ALA A 11 -1.11 3.03 -1.01
C ALA A 11 -2.00 3.13 -2.25
N LYS A 12 -2.05 4.32 -2.86
CA LYS A 12 -2.84 4.53 -4.08
C LYS A 12 -2.17 3.91 -5.30
N ALA A 13 -2.97 3.57 -6.31
CA ALA A 13 -2.45 3.03 -7.56
C ALA A 13 -1.53 4.01 -8.30
N THR A 14 -1.76 5.32 -8.15
CA THR A 14 -1.00 6.37 -8.84
C THR A 14 0.20 6.88 -8.03
N GLU A 15 0.40 6.39 -6.81
CA GLU A 15 1.53 6.82 -5.99
C GLU A 15 2.85 6.28 -6.52
N PRO A 16 3.94 7.04 -6.38
CA PRO A 16 5.26 6.59 -6.81
C PRO A 16 5.68 5.34 -6.01
N THR A 17 6.36 4.42 -6.70
CA THR A 17 6.90 3.19 -6.10
C THR A 17 7.91 3.49 -5.00
N ILE A 18 8.74 4.51 -5.20
CA ILE A 18 9.75 4.95 -4.23
C ILE A 18 9.29 6.31 -3.67
N MET A 19 9.09 6.38 -2.35
CA MET A 19 8.76 7.61 -1.65
C MET A 19 9.77 7.82 -0.51
N VAL A 20 10.51 8.93 -0.55
CA VAL A 20 11.53 9.22 0.46
C VAL A 20 10.88 9.85 1.68
N GLY A 21 11.14 9.30 2.87
CA GLY A 21 10.67 9.85 4.14
C GLY A 21 9.26 9.40 4.58
N ALA A 22 8.61 8.51 3.84
CA ALA A 22 7.35 7.90 4.24
C ALA A 22 7.56 6.58 4.99
N SER A 23 6.71 6.27 5.98
CA SER A 23 6.73 4.97 6.65
C SER A 23 5.93 3.96 5.83
N GLU A 24 6.60 3.23 4.95
CA GLU A 24 5.97 2.16 4.17
C GLU A 24 6.11 0.79 4.82
N SER A 25 5.09 -0.04 4.65
CA SER A 25 5.11 -1.44 5.05
C SER A 25 4.34 -2.31 4.06
N TYR A 26 4.64 -3.60 4.07
CA TYR A 26 4.01 -4.59 3.20
C TYR A 26 3.42 -5.70 4.05
N GLU A 27 2.18 -6.09 3.75
CA GLU A 27 1.49 -7.16 4.45
C GLU A 27 0.78 -8.12 3.49
N ALA A 28 0.66 -9.38 3.88
CA ALA A 28 -0.03 -10.40 3.10
C ALA A 28 -1.55 -10.28 3.31
N ARG A 29 -2.30 -10.03 2.24
CA ARG A 29 -3.77 -9.95 2.25
C ARG A 29 -4.42 -10.94 1.30
N CYS A 30 -5.61 -11.41 1.70
CA CYS A 30 -6.51 -12.18 0.86
C CYS A 30 -7.05 -11.33 -0.31
N ARG A 31 -7.60 -11.93 -1.38
CA ARG A 31 -8.15 -11.17 -2.52
C ARG A 31 -9.30 -10.23 -2.13
N ARG A 32 -10.12 -10.64 -1.16
CA ARG A 32 -11.26 -9.84 -0.64
C ARG A 32 -10.81 -8.72 0.31
N CYS A 33 -9.61 -8.83 0.86
CA CYS A 33 -9.07 -7.98 1.92
C CYS A 33 -8.07 -6.94 1.39
N HIS A 34 -7.67 -7.07 0.12
CA HIS A 34 -6.67 -6.23 -0.52
C HIS A 34 -7.36 -5.04 -1.17
N GLU A 35 -6.98 -3.83 -0.75
CA GLU A 35 -7.60 -2.58 -1.14
C GLU A 35 -6.57 -1.69 -1.83
N VAL A 36 -6.93 -1.18 -3.01
CA VAL A 36 -6.09 -0.24 -3.76
C VAL A 36 -6.94 0.98 -4.08
N PRO A 37 -6.83 2.07 -3.30
CA PRO A 37 -7.49 3.32 -3.63
C PRO A 37 -6.95 3.88 -4.95
N ARG A 38 -7.83 4.56 -5.70
CA ARG A 38 -7.46 5.25 -6.94
C ARG A 38 -6.72 6.54 -6.66
#